data_AF-A0A519CH51-F1
#
_entry.id   AF-A0A519CH51-F1
#
_cell.length_a   1.000
_cell.length_b   1.000
_cell.length_c   1.000
_cell.angle_alpha   90.00
_cell.angle_beta   90.00
_cell.angle_gamma   90.00
#
_symmetry.space_group_name_H-M   'P 1'
#
loop_
_entity.id
_entity.type
_entity.pdbx_description
1 polymer ?
#
loop_
_entity_poly.entity_id
_entity_poly.type
_entity_poly.pdbx_seq_one_letter_code
_entity_poly.pdbx_strand_id
1 'polypeptide(L)'
;MQPPPQSIEINIAKEEPMQQTMFTGTPQLTGQLQPGVGIPLGMVMEKPPFSWKQFFIGAGIPTLLLLVPLLLAISSEPSYDYNGVTEEITLSQEQGTNYSGSLLAPEGMIIDYCWVTIPTNSGQYYSCRNSLDSITIWIENWEGDEYQFDQVGNYSSKTGIMEFDDGNDHGESVYNAVSISFTEPYEETSSEDLHYLASDITGAMCFIAPITALVLLIVGFSTAKKALGIGGIVGLVLYPFLAIFALIVTW
;
A
#
# COMPACT_ATOMS: atom_id res chain seq x y z
N MET A 1 -22.65 -56.53 68.65
CA MET A 1 -22.00 -57.63 67.89
C MET A 1 -21.87 -57.15 66.46
N GLN A 2 -20.63 -57.05 66.00
CA GLN A 2 -20.22 -56.31 64.79
C GLN A 2 -19.85 -57.32 63.69
N PRO A 3 -20.39 -57.20 62.46
CA PRO A 3 -19.92 -58.02 61.34
C PRO A 3 -18.63 -57.46 60.73
N PRO A 4 -17.78 -58.32 60.11
CA PRO A 4 -16.42 -57.98 59.68
C PRO A 4 -16.38 -57.17 58.36
N PRO A 5 -15.24 -56.52 58.05
CA PRO A 5 -15.09 -55.72 56.84
C PRO A 5 -14.90 -56.62 55.61
N GLN A 6 -15.54 -56.29 54.49
CA GLN A 6 -15.23 -56.90 53.19
C GLN A 6 -14.16 -56.08 52.47
N SER A 7 -13.07 -56.77 52.11
CA SER A 7 -11.92 -56.25 51.38
C SER A 7 -12.24 -56.01 49.90
N ILE A 8 -11.73 -54.89 49.39
CA ILE A 8 -11.73 -54.54 47.97
C ILE A 8 -10.57 -55.26 47.29
N GLU A 9 -10.84 -56.12 46.30
CA GLU A 9 -9.82 -56.63 45.39
C GLU A 9 -9.79 -55.80 44.11
N ILE A 10 -8.63 -55.19 43.88
CA ILE A 10 -8.26 -54.41 42.69
C ILE A 10 -7.70 -55.41 41.66
N ASN A 11 -8.35 -55.53 40.49
CA ASN A 11 -7.77 -56.28 39.37
C ASN A 11 -7.04 -55.32 38.43
N ILE A 12 -5.72 -55.42 38.48
CA ILE A 12 -4.74 -54.70 37.67
C ILE A 12 -4.78 -55.28 36.25
N ALA A 13 -5.05 -54.45 35.25
CA ALA A 13 -4.93 -54.83 33.85
C ALA A 13 -3.46 -55.08 33.50
N LYS A 14 -3.19 -56.27 32.96
CA LYS A 14 -1.87 -56.70 32.48
C LYS A 14 -1.63 -56.12 31.09
N GLU A 15 -0.54 -55.36 30.95
CA GLU A 15 0.01 -54.88 29.67
C GLU A 15 0.57 -56.02 28.81
N GLU A 16 0.53 -55.88 27.48
CA GLU A 16 1.63 -56.20 26.55
C GLU A 16 1.34 -55.61 25.13
N PRO A 17 2.36 -55.45 24.25
CA PRO A 17 2.55 -54.23 23.46
C PRO A 17 2.40 -54.38 21.92
N MET A 18 2.60 -53.23 21.26
CA MET A 18 2.46 -52.83 19.84
C MET A 18 2.74 -53.84 18.70
N GLN A 19 1.92 -53.72 17.65
CA GLN A 19 2.37 -53.88 16.25
C GLN A 19 1.62 -52.89 15.31
N GLN A 20 2.35 -51.94 14.70
CA GLN A 20 1.95 -51.25 13.46
C GLN A 20 2.18 -52.24 12.29
N THR A 21 1.42 -52.32 11.19
CA THR A 21 1.42 -51.34 10.08
C THR A 21 0.38 -51.75 8.99
N MET A 22 -0.12 -50.74 8.25
CA MET A 22 -0.65 -50.73 6.87
C MET A 22 -2.14 -50.98 6.55
N PHE A 23 -2.79 -49.85 6.18
CA PHE A 23 -3.76 -49.60 5.09
C PHE A 23 -4.28 -50.80 4.26
N THR A 24 -5.60 -50.98 4.21
CA THR A 24 -6.49 -50.73 3.04
C THR A 24 -7.88 -51.34 3.28
N GLY A 25 -8.96 -50.57 3.05
CA GLY A 25 -10.33 -51.13 2.93
C GLY A 25 -11.41 -50.46 3.79
N THR A 26 -12.05 -49.43 3.21
CA THR A 26 -13.41 -48.84 3.46
C THR A 26 -14.20 -49.19 4.74
N PRO A 27 -14.73 -48.19 5.49
CA PRO A 27 -15.68 -48.45 6.58
C PRO A 27 -17.07 -48.78 6.01
N GLN A 28 -17.58 -49.99 6.31
CA GLN A 28 -19.01 -50.29 6.19
C GLN A 28 -19.74 -49.81 7.46
N LEU A 29 -20.74 -48.96 7.29
CA LEU A 29 -21.71 -48.62 8.33
C LEU A 29 -22.57 -49.86 8.63
N THR A 30 -22.44 -50.41 9.84
CA THR A 30 -23.32 -51.46 10.35
C THR A 30 -24.43 -50.82 11.18
N GLY A 31 -25.58 -50.57 10.56
CA GLY A 31 -26.86 -50.32 11.25
C GLY A 31 -27.72 -51.57 11.15
N GLN A 32 -28.04 -52.18 12.30
CA GLN A 32 -28.80 -53.44 12.40
C GLN A 32 -30.20 -53.32 11.79
N LEU A 33 -30.59 -54.31 10.97
CA LEU A 33 -31.95 -54.49 10.46
C LEU A 33 -32.75 -55.40 11.42
N GLN A 34 -33.84 -54.88 11.99
CA GLN A 34 -34.92 -55.70 12.54
C GLN A 34 -35.78 -56.25 11.38
N PRO A 35 -36.03 -57.58 11.31
CA PRO A 35 -36.82 -58.16 10.24
C PRO A 35 -38.31 -58.05 10.61
N GLY A 36 -39.08 -57.28 9.84
CA GLY A 36 -40.53 -57.40 9.87
C GLY A 36 -41.37 -56.13 9.84
N VAL A 37 -41.00 -55.10 9.09
CA VAL A 37 -41.96 -54.16 8.50
C VAL A 37 -41.38 -53.73 7.14
N GLY A 38 -42.15 -53.85 6.07
CA GLY A 38 -41.70 -53.50 4.72
C GLY A 38 -41.26 -52.04 4.65
N ILE A 39 -39.96 -51.80 4.50
CA ILE A 39 -39.40 -50.49 4.16
C ILE A 39 -39.45 -50.38 2.64
N PRO A 40 -40.10 -49.37 2.04
CA PRO A 40 -40.02 -49.17 0.62
C PRO A 40 -38.54 -48.88 0.25
N LEU A 41 -37.94 -49.81 -0.49
CA LEU A 41 -36.69 -49.61 -1.22
C LEU A 41 -36.92 -48.46 -2.21
N GLY A 42 -36.44 -47.27 -1.86
CA GLY A 42 -36.51 -46.13 -2.77
C GLY A 42 -36.75 -44.78 -2.13
N MET A 43 -36.16 -44.48 -0.97
CA MET A 43 -35.85 -43.07 -0.71
C MET A 43 -34.57 -42.75 -1.46
N VAL A 44 -34.73 -42.44 -2.76
CA VAL A 44 -33.73 -41.64 -3.47
C VAL A 44 -33.66 -40.33 -2.69
N MET A 45 -32.61 -40.16 -1.88
CA MET A 45 -32.33 -38.85 -1.30
C MET A 45 -31.96 -37.93 -2.46
N GLU A 46 -32.95 -37.19 -2.96
CA GLU A 46 -32.76 -36.18 -3.98
C GLU A 46 -31.81 -35.13 -3.38
N LYS A 47 -30.59 -35.04 -3.91
CA LYS A 47 -29.60 -34.06 -3.46
C LYS A 47 -30.24 -32.68 -3.61
N PRO A 48 -30.25 -31.83 -2.56
CA PRO A 48 -30.85 -30.51 -2.67
C PRO A 48 -30.19 -29.75 -3.84
N PRO A 49 -30.97 -29.01 -4.64
CA PRO A 49 -30.46 -28.32 -5.80
C PRO A 49 -29.36 -27.34 -5.41
N PHE A 50 -28.43 -27.09 -6.33
CA PHE A 50 -27.34 -26.16 -6.09
C PHE A 50 -27.89 -24.75 -5.84
N SER A 51 -27.52 -24.16 -4.71
CA SER A 51 -27.99 -22.83 -4.32
C SER A 51 -27.07 -21.74 -4.86
N TRP A 52 -27.39 -21.20 -6.04
CA TRP A 52 -26.67 -20.08 -6.66
C TRP A 52 -26.50 -18.87 -5.75
N LYS A 53 -27.50 -18.52 -4.94
CA LYS A 53 -27.40 -17.42 -3.96
C LYS A 53 -26.23 -17.61 -2.99
N GLN A 54 -26.05 -18.84 -2.49
CA GLN A 54 -24.97 -19.17 -1.54
C GLN A 54 -23.61 -19.18 -2.24
N PHE A 55 -23.58 -19.63 -3.49
CA PHE A 55 -22.38 -19.55 -4.32
C PHE A 55 -21.91 -18.11 -4.53
N PHE A 56 -22.81 -17.21 -4.92
CA PHE A 56 -22.46 -15.79 -5.11
C PHE A 56 -22.08 -15.09 -3.81
N ILE A 57 -22.62 -15.51 -2.66
CA ILE A 57 -22.15 -15.01 -1.37
C ILE A 57 -20.70 -15.47 -1.11
N GLY A 58 -20.42 -16.76 -1.36
CA GLY A 58 -19.11 -17.37 -1.14
C GLY A 58 -18.01 -16.79 -2.02
N ALA A 59 -18.29 -16.60 -3.31
CA ALA A 59 -17.34 -16.04 -4.27
C ALA A 59 -17.36 -14.51 -4.28
N GLY A 60 -18.55 -13.92 -4.23
CA GLY A 60 -18.75 -12.49 -4.47
C GLY A 60 -18.29 -11.60 -3.32
N ILE A 61 -18.49 -11.98 -2.05
CA ILE A 61 -18.05 -11.12 -0.93
C ILE A 61 -16.52 -10.90 -0.96
N PRO A 62 -15.68 -11.96 -1.00
CA PRO A 62 -14.24 -11.78 -1.11
C PRO A 62 -13.81 -10.99 -2.35
N THR A 63 -14.45 -11.24 -3.50
CA THR A 63 -14.14 -10.53 -4.75
C THR A 63 -14.50 -9.05 -4.68
N LEU A 64 -15.68 -8.70 -4.13
CA LEU A 64 -16.12 -7.31 -4.02
C LEU A 64 -15.29 -6.50 -3.03
N LEU A 65 -14.80 -7.13 -1.96
CA LEU A 65 -13.89 -6.48 -1.01
C LEU A 65 -12.64 -5.91 -1.70
N LEU A 66 -12.12 -6.60 -2.71
CA LEU A 66 -10.97 -6.13 -3.48
C LEU A 66 -11.39 -5.24 -4.65
N LEU A 67 -12.47 -5.59 -5.35
CA LEU A 67 -12.85 -4.96 -6.61
C LEU A 67 -13.46 -3.55 -6.42
N VAL A 68 -14.23 -3.32 -5.35
CA VAL A 68 -14.84 -2.00 -5.09
C VAL A 68 -13.79 -0.91 -4.83
N PRO A 69 -12.87 -1.06 -3.86
CA PRO A 69 -11.86 -0.03 -3.62
C PRO A 69 -10.91 0.12 -4.81
N LEU A 70 -10.61 -0.97 -5.53
CA LEU A 70 -9.82 -0.89 -6.76
C LEU A 70 -10.50 -0.03 -7.83
N LEU A 71 -11.80 -0.23 -8.08
CA LEU A 71 -12.54 0.61 -9.03
C LEU A 71 -12.61 2.06 -8.58
N LEU A 72 -12.71 2.31 -7.27
CA LEU A 72 -12.67 3.67 -6.73
C LEU A 72 -11.31 4.33 -6.98
N ALA A 73 -10.21 3.62 -6.72
CA ALA A 73 -8.85 4.10 -6.98
C ALA A 73 -8.67 4.44 -8.47
N ILE A 74 -9.17 3.58 -9.37
CA ILE A 74 -9.16 3.83 -10.82
C ILE A 74 -10.01 5.04 -11.20
N SER A 75 -11.20 5.20 -10.60
CA SER A 75 -12.10 6.30 -10.95
C SER A 75 -11.66 7.66 -10.42
N SER A 76 -10.72 7.68 -9.48
CA SER A 76 -10.25 8.88 -8.79
C SER A 76 -8.86 9.31 -9.27
N GLU A 77 -8.50 9.01 -10.53
CA GLU A 77 -7.17 9.31 -11.08
C GLU A 77 -6.69 10.69 -10.62
N PRO A 78 -5.57 10.77 -9.90
CA PRO A 78 -5.01 12.07 -9.51
C PRO A 78 -4.63 12.79 -10.80
N SER A 79 -5.26 13.94 -11.04
CA SER A 79 -4.80 14.84 -12.08
C SER A 79 -3.51 15.47 -11.58
N TYR A 80 -2.38 14.82 -11.85
CA TYR A 80 -1.07 15.47 -11.76
C TYR A 80 -0.98 16.51 -12.88
N ASP A 81 -1.70 17.61 -12.73
CA ASP A 81 -1.50 18.77 -13.59
C ASP A 81 -0.24 19.46 -13.07
N TYR A 82 0.92 19.02 -13.53
CA TYR A 82 2.19 19.67 -13.22
C TYR A 82 2.24 21.00 -13.97
N ASN A 83 1.45 21.97 -13.50
CA ASN A 83 1.42 23.36 -13.96
C ASN A 83 2.59 24.15 -13.37
N GLY A 84 3.76 23.49 -13.28
CA GLY A 84 4.98 24.11 -12.81
C GLY A 84 5.58 24.99 -13.90
N VAL A 85 5.88 26.24 -13.59
CA VAL A 85 6.64 27.14 -14.47
C VAL A 85 8.05 27.26 -13.93
N THR A 86 9.03 26.91 -14.74
CA THR A 86 10.44 27.16 -14.44
C THR A 86 10.86 28.47 -15.07
N GLU A 87 11.48 29.33 -14.27
CA GLU A 87 12.11 30.57 -14.73
C GLU A 87 13.58 30.60 -14.32
N GLU A 88 14.42 31.19 -15.16
CA GLU A 88 15.86 31.27 -14.96
C GLU A 88 16.28 32.73 -14.67
N ILE A 89 17.09 32.92 -13.63
CA ILE A 89 17.66 34.20 -13.24
C ILE A 89 19.06 34.32 -13.82
N THR A 90 19.27 35.38 -14.60
CA THR A 90 20.62 35.85 -14.93
C THR A 90 21.08 36.81 -13.83
N LEU A 91 22.28 36.58 -13.31
CA LEU A 91 22.90 37.41 -12.30
C LEU A 91 23.88 38.37 -12.98
N SER A 92 23.83 39.66 -12.63
CA SER A 92 24.76 40.68 -13.10
C SER A 92 25.57 41.22 -11.94
N GLN A 93 26.88 41.42 -12.16
CA GLN A 93 27.79 41.93 -11.17
C GLN A 93 27.43 43.39 -10.84
N GLU A 94 27.22 43.69 -9.56
CA GLU A 94 27.03 45.07 -9.11
C GLU A 94 28.38 45.70 -8.75
N GLN A 95 29.08 45.10 -7.78
CA GLN A 95 30.38 45.56 -7.28
C GLN A 95 31.17 44.39 -6.72
N GLY A 96 32.41 44.20 -7.21
CA GLY A 96 33.28 43.15 -6.71
C GLY A 96 32.67 41.76 -6.93
N THR A 97 32.44 41.01 -5.84
CA THR A 97 31.90 39.64 -5.89
C THR A 97 30.39 39.60 -5.66
N ASN A 98 29.74 40.76 -5.54
CA ASN A 98 28.30 40.85 -5.33
C ASN A 98 27.55 40.90 -6.67
N TYR A 99 26.55 40.03 -6.79
CA TYR A 99 25.71 39.85 -7.95
C TYR A 99 24.25 40.03 -7.59
N SER A 100 23.49 40.67 -8.49
CA SER A 100 22.04 40.78 -8.37
C SER A 100 21.34 40.34 -9.65
N GLY A 101 20.14 39.80 -9.48
CA GLY A 101 19.22 39.48 -10.56
C GLY A 101 17.79 39.78 -10.14
N SER A 102 16.90 39.91 -11.11
CA SER A 102 15.48 40.16 -10.84
C SER A 102 14.59 39.18 -11.58
N LEU A 103 13.65 38.60 -10.86
CA LEU A 103 12.62 37.72 -11.37
C LEU A 103 11.36 37.88 -10.53
N LEU A 104 10.28 38.32 -11.17
CA LEU A 104 8.97 38.40 -10.53
C LEU A 104 8.32 37.01 -10.55
N ALA A 105 7.92 36.53 -9.37
CA ALA A 105 7.14 35.31 -9.28
C ALA A 105 5.80 35.48 -10.01
N PRO A 106 5.33 34.46 -10.77
CA PRO A 106 4.00 34.49 -11.36
C PRO A 106 2.90 34.70 -10.31
N GLU A 107 1.86 35.45 -10.67
CA GLU A 107 0.78 35.78 -9.75
C GLU A 107 0.07 34.51 -9.28
N GLY A 108 -0.10 34.37 -7.96
CA GLY A 108 -0.81 33.24 -7.36
C GLY A 108 0.00 31.95 -7.28
N MET A 109 1.28 31.93 -7.68
CA MET A 109 2.15 30.75 -7.55
C MET A 109 3.08 30.86 -6.34
N ILE A 110 3.53 29.71 -5.84
CA ILE A 110 4.50 29.54 -4.76
C ILE A 110 5.78 28.89 -5.28
N ILE A 111 6.88 29.04 -4.55
CA ILE A 111 8.16 28.42 -4.90
C ILE A 111 8.14 26.93 -4.54
N ASP A 112 8.28 26.07 -5.55
CA ASP A 112 8.37 24.60 -5.41
C ASP A 112 9.81 24.14 -5.19
N TYR A 113 10.70 24.56 -6.08
CA TYR A 113 12.08 24.08 -6.11
C TYR A 113 13.04 25.13 -6.67
N CYS A 114 14.33 25.01 -6.31
CA CYS A 114 15.38 25.83 -6.92
C CYS A 114 16.68 25.06 -7.15
N TRP A 115 17.41 25.44 -8.20
CA TRP A 115 18.74 24.93 -8.49
C TRP A 115 19.69 26.03 -8.92
N VAL A 116 20.98 25.78 -8.69
CA VAL A 116 22.05 26.73 -8.95
C VAL A 116 23.02 26.11 -9.95
N THR A 117 23.33 26.86 -11.00
CA THR A 117 24.17 26.41 -12.13
C THR A 117 25.50 27.18 -12.20
N ILE A 118 25.81 27.95 -11.16
CA ILE A 118 27.05 28.73 -11.08
C ILE A 118 28.24 27.74 -11.01
N PRO A 119 29.26 27.87 -11.88
CA PRO A 119 30.43 27.01 -11.85
C PRO A 119 31.16 27.15 -10.50
N THR A 120 31.44 26.03 -9.84
CA THR A 120 32.22 26.00 -8.61
C THR A 120 33.67 25.59 -8.84
N ASN A 121 34.54 25.95 -7.90
CA ASN A 121 35.86 25.33 -7.80
C ASN A 121 35.74 23.86 -7.40
N SER A 122 36.77 23.07 -7.68
CA SER A 122 36.78 21.62 -7.40
C SER A 122 36.49 21.33 -5.93
N GLY A 123 35.30 20.82 -5.62
CA GLY A 123 34.88 20.34 -4.29
C GLY A 123 33.81 21.17 -3.58
N GLN A 124 33.38 22.30 -4.14
CA GLN A 124 32.28 23.11 -3.58
C GLN A 124 30.97 22.83 -4.31
N TYR A 125 29.86 22.81 -3.58
CA TYR A 125 28.52 22.63 -4.14
C TYR A 125 27.58 23.69 -3.60
N TYR A 126 26.61 24.11 -4.41
CA TYR A 126 25.54 24.96 -3.90
C TYR A 126 24.33 24.11 -3.55
N SER A 127 23.72 24.40 -2.41
CA SER A 127 22.40 23.90 -2.06
C SER A 127 21.40 25.02 -1.89
N CYS A 128 20.17 24.69 -2.18
CA CYS A 128 19.10 25.63 -2.39
C CYS A 128 17.97 25.24 -1.45
N ARG A 129 17.58 26.14 -0.54
CA ARG A 129 16.47 25.90 0.40
C ARG A 129 15.40 26.93 0.14
N ASN A 130 14.20 26.46 -0.22
CA ASN A 130 13.04 27.30 -0.44
C ASN A 130 12.08 27.28 0.74
N SER A 131 11.35 28.39 0.87
CA SER A 131 10.08 28.53 1.56
C SER A 131 9.04 28.97 0.52
N LEU A 132 7.79 29.19 0.93
CA LEU A 132 6.70 29.57 0.02
C LEU A 132 7.02 30.81 -0.82
N ASP A 133 7.72 31.79 -0.23
CA ASP A 133 7.95 33.11 -0.81
C ASP A 133 9.43 33.53 -0.88
N SER A 134 10.36 32.67 -0.47
CA SER A 134 11.79 33.00 -0.44
C SER A 134 12.69 31.80 -0.71
N ILE A 135 13.89 32.06 -1.25
CA ILE A 135 14.96 31.06 -1.38
C ILE A 135 16.18 31.55 -0.61
N THR A 136 16.92 30.62 -0.03
CA THR A 136 18.26 30.84 0.51
C THR A 136 19.23 29.87 -0.14
N ILE A 137 20.35 30.38 -0.64
CA ILE A 137 21.42 29.58 -1.25
C ILE A 137 22.57 29.45 -0.26
N TRP A 138 23.06 28.23 -0.13
CA TRP A 138 24.20 27.87 0.71
C TRP A 138 25.31 27.32 -0.17
N ILE A 139 26.55 27.66 0.15
CA ILE A 139 27.72 26.95 -0.37
C ILE A 139 28.13 25.89 0.65
N GLU A 140 28.34 24.67 0.16
CA GLU A 140 28.77 23.52 0.94
C GLU A 140 30.26 23.31 0.72
N ASN A 141 31.03 23.48 1.79
CA ASN A 141 32.46 23.32 1.80
C ASN A 141 32.84 22.06 2.58
N TRP A 142 33.70 21.24 1.99
CA TRP A 142 34.27 20.07 2.63
C TRP A 142 35.68 20.37 3.13
N GLU A 143 35.85 20.59 4.43
CA GLU A 143 37.17 20.80 5.04
C GLU A 143 37.47 19.68 6.05
N GLY A 144 38.24 18.68 5.61
CA GLY A 144 38.57 17.51 6.45
C GLY A 144 37.41 16.53 6.58
N ASP A 145 36.84 16.38 7.79
CA ASP A 145 35.69 15.51 8.11
C ASP A 145 34.43 16.33 8.52
N GLU A 146 34.46 17.66 8.38
CA GLU A 146 33.39 18.55 8.82
C GLU A 146 32.74 19.29 7.64
N TYR A 147 31.41 19.37 7.67
CA TYR A 147 30.62 20.12 6.70
C TYR A 147 30.45 21.56 7.19
N GLN A 148 30.85 22.53 6.35
CA GLN A 148 30.53 23.93 6.57
C GLN A 148 29.53 24.43 5.53
N PHE A 149 28.57 25.22 6.01
CA PHE A 149 27.51 25.83 5.21
C PHE A 149 27.57 27.34 5.40
N ASP A 150 27.88 28.06 4.34
CA ASP A 150 27.84 29.52 4.34
C ASP A 150 26.69 30.01 3.45
N GLN A 151 25.89 30.94 3.95
CA GLN A 151 24.82 31.53 3.16
C GLN A 151 25.45 32.50 2.14
N VAL A 152 25.20 32.25 0.87
CA VAL A 152 25.78 33.03 -0.24
C VAL A 152 24.72 33.70 -1.11
N GLY A 153 23.43 33.44 -0.86
CA GLY A 153 22.39 34.14 -1.61
C GLY A 153 21.00 34.09 -0.99
N ASN A 154 20.16 35.01 -1.42
CA ASN A 154 18.76 35.11 -1.02
C ASN A 154 17.89 35.61 -2.18
N TYR A 155 16.71 35.04 -2.32
CA TYR A 155 15.65 35.55 -3.19
C TYR A 155 14.38 35.78 -2.38
N SER A 156 13.66 36.85 -2.69
CA SER A 156 12.28 37.05 -2.21
C SER A 156 11.33 37.27 -3.37
N SER A 157 10.28 36.45 -3.44
CA SER A 157 9.19 36.61 -4.42
C SER A 157 8.42 37.93 -4.25
N LYS A 158 8.45 38.54 -3.05
CA LYS A 158 7.79 39.82 -2.76
C LYS A 158 8.50 41.00 -3.41
N THR A 159 9.83 40.99 -3.40
CA THR A 159 10.65 42.03 -4.05
C THR A 159 11.01 41.66 -5.48
N GLY A 160 11.01 40.37 -5.81
CA GLY A 160 11.49 39.82 -7.06
C GLY A 160 13.00 39.95 -7.24
N ILE A 161 13.76 40.15 -6.16
CA ILE A 161 15.20 40.40 -6.20
C ILE A 161 15.93 39.16 -5.68
N MET A 162 16.97 38.77 -6.42
CA MET A 162 17.96 37.76 -6.04
C MET A 162 19.29 38.48 -5.75
N GLU A 163 19.86 38.21 -4.59
CA GLU A 163 21.19 38.67 -4.17
C GLU A 163 22.11 37.47 -4.01
N PHE A 164 23.32 37.55 -4.54
CA PHE A 164 24.30 36.46 -4.49
C PHE A 164 25.73 37.00 -4.33
N ASP A 165 26.46 36.50 -3.34
CA ASP A 165 27.88 36.77 -3.12
C ASP A 165 28.50 35.55 -2.43
N ASP A 166 29.32 34.82 -3.17
CA ASP A 166 30.12 33.69 -2.66
C ASP A 166 31.60 34.05 -2.49
N GLY A 167 31.95 35.33 -2.62
CA GLY A 167 33.33 35.82 -2.54
C GLY A 167 34.20 35.52 -3.77
N ASN A 168 33.63 34.96 -4.85
CA ASN A 168 34.34 34.71 -6.10
C ASN A 168 33.87 35.65 -7.23
N ASP A 169 34.79 35.96 -8.14
CA ASP A 169 34.47 36.70 -9.37
C ASP A 169 34.10 35.69 -10.48
N HIS A 170 32.84 35.73 -10.90
CA HIS A 170 32.26 34.90 -11.96
C HIS A 170 32.13 35.66 -13.29
N GLY A 171 32.73 36.85 -13.40
CA GLY A 171 32.63 37.75 -14.54
C GLY A 171 31.48 38.75 -14.43
N GLU A 172 31.22 39.51 -15.50
CA GLU A 172 30.22 40.59 -15.49
C GLU A 172 28.78 40.07 -15.37
N SER A 173 28.48 38.87 -15.88
CA SER A 173 27.16 38.26 -15.79
C SER A 173 27.23 36.74 -15.87
N VAL A 174 26.41 36.08 -15.05
CA VAL A 174 26.23 34.62 -15.01
C VAL A 174 24.83 34.29 -15.51
N TYR A 175 24.76 33.73 -16.72
CA TYR A 175 23.49 33.33 -17.33
C TYR A 175 22.97 32.04 -16.70
N ASN A 176 21.65 31.98 -16.51
CA ASN A 176 20.94 30.82 -15.94
C ASN A 176 21.52 30.36 -14.60
N ALA A 177 21.99 31.34 -13.81
CA ALA A 177 22.73 31.11 -12.58
C ALA A 177 21.88 30.40 -11.53
N VAL A 178 20.62 30.81 -11.41
CA VAL A 178 19.64 30.21 -10.50
C VAL A 178 18.38 29.99 -11.29
N SER A 179 17.78 28.82 -11.18
CA SER A 179 16.44 28.62 -11.71
C SER A 179 15.48 28.23 -10.62
N ILE A 180 14.26 28.72 -10.75
CA ILE A 180 13.21 28.61 -9.76
C ILE A 180 12.00 27.99 -10.43
N SER A 181 11.53 26.87 -9.87
CA SER A 181 10.25 26.28 -10.23
C SER A 181 9.16 26.89 -9.35
N PHE A 182 8.14 27.43 -9.98
CA PHE A 182 6.92 27.92 -9.35
C PHE A 182 5.79 26.95 -9.64
N THR A 183 4.94 26.72 -8.64
CA THR A 183 3.74 25.89 -8.78
C THR A 183 2.54 26.61 -8.17
N GLU A 184 1.33 26.26 -8.59
CA GLU A 184 0.14 26.73 -7.90
C GLU A 184 0.14 26.20 -6.46
N PRO A 185 -0.28 27.01 -5.47
CA PRO A 185 -0.44 26.55 -4.10
C PRO A 185 -1.38 25.35 -4.11
N TYR A 186 -0.89 24.24 -3.57
CA TYR A 186 -1.61 22.99 -3.54
C TYR A 186 -2.91 23.16 -2.75
N GLU A 187 -4.04 23.26 -3.46
CA GLU A 187 -5.36 23.01 -2.89
C GLU A 187 -5.58 21.50 -2.94
N GLU A 188 -5.63 20.85 -1.77
CA GLU A 188 -6.02 19.43 -1.66
C GLU A 188 -7.35 19.23 -2.40
N THR A 189 -7.28 18.62 -3.59
CA THR A 189 -8.48 18.29 -4.34
C THR A 189 -9.07 17.02 -3.76
N SER A 190 -10.40 17.03 -3.52
CA SER A 190 -11.13 15.88 -2.97
C SER A 190 -10.93 14.56 -3.74
N SER A 191 -10.45 14.61 -4.99
CA SER A 191 -10.12 13.45 -5.81
C SER A 191 -8.85 12.74 -5.35
N GLU A 192 -7.81 13.47 -4.93
CA GLU A 192 -6.54 12.88 -4.51
C GLU A 192 -6.68 12.16 -3.17
N ASP A 193 -7.35 12.76 -2.20
CA ASP A 193 -7.70 12.11 -0.93
C ASP A 193 -8.48 10.82 -1.14
N LEU A 194 -9.43 10.83 -2.08
CA LEU A 194 -10.22 9.65 -2.42
C LEU A 194 -9.34 8.58 -3.08
N HIS A 195 -8.39 8.97 -3.92
CA HIS A 195 -7.45 8.05 -4.56
C HIS A 195 -6.53 7.38 -3.55
N TYR A 196 -5.88 8.15 -2.68
CA TYR A 196 -5.00 7.60 -1.64
C TYR A 196 -5.77 6.71 -0.67
N LEU A 197 -6.94 7.16 -0.21
CA LEU A 197 -7.82 6.34 0.65
C LEU A 197 -8.23 5.03 -0.04
N ALA A 198 -8.64 5.09 -1.31
CA ALA A 198 -9.04 3.91 -2.06
C ALA A 198 -7.86 2.96 -2.31
N SER A 199 -6.67 3.49 -2.57
CA SER A 199 -5.43 2.73 -2.74
C SER A 199 -5.04 2.00 -1.44
N ASP A 200 -5.05 2.70 -0.31
CA ASP A 200 -4.75 2.13 1.01
C ASP A 200 -5.75 1.03 1.40
N ILE A 201 -7.04 1.27 1.18
CA ILE A 201 -8.08 0.27 1.42
C ILE A 201 -7.88 -0.92 0.48
N THR A 202 -7.54 -0.71 -0.79
CA THR A 202 -7.25 -1.80 -1.74
C THR A 202 -6.08 -2.65 -1.24
N GLY A 203 -5.01 -2.02 -0.76
CA GLY A 203 -3.86 -2.68 -0.14
C GLY A 203 -4.25 -3.52 1.09
N ALA A 204 -5.10 -2.99 1.98
CA ALA A 204 -5.61 -3.74 3.13
C ALA A 204 -6.51 -4.91 2.71
N MET A 205 -7.38 -4.70 1.73
CA MET A 205 -8.32 -5.71 1.22
C MET A 205 -7.62 -6.85 0.49
N CYS A 206 -6.41 -6.63 -0.03
CA CYS A 206 -5.48 -7.66 -0.50
C CYS A 206 -5.34 -8.78 0.56
N PHE A 207 -5.19 -8.46 1.84
CA PHE A 207 -5.05 -9.47 2.88
C PHE A 207 -6.39 -9.98 3.43
N ILE A 208 -7.41 -9.11 3.49
CA ILE A 208 -8.70 -9.45 4.08
C ILE A 208 -9.55 -10.34 3.15
N ALA A 209 -9.49 -10.11 1.84
CA ALA A 209 -10.24 -10.88 0.85
C ALA A 209 -9.93 -12.40 0.88
N PRO A 210 -8.66 -12.87 0.83
CA PRO A 210 -8.36 -14.30 0.88
C PRO A 210 -8.71 -14.93 2.23
N ILE A 211 -8.57 -14.19 3.34
CA ILE A 211 -9.01 -14.65 4.66
C ILE A 211 -10.54 -14.83 4.67
N THR A 212 -11.28 -13.88 4.13
CA THR A 212 -12.75 -13.94 4.04
C THR A 212 -13.18 -15.12 3.17
N ALA A 213 -12.51 -15.35 2.03
CA ALA A 213 -12.76 -16.51 1.17
C ALA A 213 -12.52 -17.83 1.91
N LEU A 214 -11.44 -17.91 2.70
CA LEU A 214 -11.12 -19.08 3.51
C LEU A 214 -12.17 -19.34 4.61
N VAL A 215 -12.64 -18.29 5.29
CA VAL A 215 -13.72 -18.40 6.29
C VAL A 215 -15.00 -18.92 5.64
N LEU A 216 -15.40 -18.37 4.48
CA LEU A 216 -16.60 -18.82 3.77
C LEU A 216 -16.47 -20.24 3.22
N LEU A 217 -15.26 -20.65 2.82
CA LEU A 217 -14.94 -22.03 2.48
C LEU A 217 -15.21 -22.96 3.67
N ILE A 218 -14.61 -22.66 4.83
CA ILE A 218 -14.74 -23.49 6.05
C ILE A 218 -16.20 -23.54 6.50
N VAL A 219 -16.86 -22.40 6.63
CA VAL A 219 -18.27 -22.30 7.05
C VAL A 219 -19.19 -22.99 6.06
N GLY A 220 -18.92 -22.88 4.76
CA GLY A 220 -19.70 -23.52 3.71
C GLY A 220 -19.69 -25.04 3.83
N PHE A 221 -18.52 -25.65 4.04
CA PHE A 221 -18.42 -27.10 4.19
C PHE A 221 -18.86 -27.59 5.58
N SER A 222 -18.59 -26.85 6.66
CA SER A 222 -18.97 -27.26 8.02
C SER A 222 -20.49 -27.22 8.26
N THR A 223 -21.20 -26.32 7.57
CA THR A 223 -22.67 -26.18 7.68
C THR A 223 -23.44 -26.95 6.61
N ALA A 224 -22.78 -27.85 5.88
CA ALA A 224 -23.34 -28.57 4.72
C ALA A 224 -23.87 -27.68 3.58
N LYS A 225 -23.52 -26.39 3.57
CA LYS A 225 -23.82 -25.42 2.50
C LYS A 225 -22.76 -25.51 1.39
N LYS A 226 -22.80 -26.62 0.65
CA LYS A 226 -21.81 -26.94 -0.41
C LYS A 226 -21.61 -25.79 -1.41
N ALA A 227 -22.68 -25.10 -1.80
CA ALA A 227 -22.60 -23.98 -2.73
C ALA A 227 -21.78 -22.80 -2.18
N LEU A 228 -21.91 -22.49 -0.88
CA LEU A 228 -21.11 -21.46 -0.21
C LEU A 228 -19.62 -21.82 -0.19
N GLY A 229 -19.31 -23.08 0.15
CA GLY A 229 -17.93 -23.58 0.22
C GLY A 229 -17.26 -23.58 -1.15
N ILE A 230 -17.98 -24.00 -2.20
CA ILE A 230 -17.50 -23.94 -3.59
C ILE A 230 -17.28 -22.49 -4.02
N GLY A 231 -18.17 -21.56 -3.63
CA GLY A 231 -17.97 -20.13 -3.88
C GLY A 231 -16.68 -19.61 -3.23
N GLY A 232 -16.40 -19.99 -1.98
CA GLY A 232 -15.16 -19.63 -1.29
C GLY A 232 -13.89 -20.15 -1.99
N ILE A 233 -13.93 -21.39 -2.52
CA ILE A 233 -12.83 -21.93 -3.34
C ILE A 233 -12.63 -21.08 -4.60
N VAL A 234 -13.70 -20.79 -5.33
CA VAL A 234 -13.62 -19.98 -6.55
C VAL A 234 -13.05 -18.58 -6.25
N GLY A 235 -13.51 -17.94 -5.17
CA GLY A 235 -12.97 -16.65 -4.73
C GLY A 235 -11.47 -16.71 -4.43
N LEU A 236 -11.02 -17.77 -3.75
CA LEU A 236 -9.61 -17.96 -3.39
C LEU A 236 -8.71 -18.28 -4.61
N VAL A 237 -9.24 -19.00 -5.59
CA VAL A 237 -8.53 -19.29 -6.86
C VAL A 237 -8.45 -18.04 -7.76
N LEU A 238 -9.49 -17.20 -7.76
CA LEU A 238 -9.50 -15.95 -8.54
C LEU A 238 -8.62 -14.85 -7.93
N TYR A 239 -8.42 -14.90 -6.61
CA TYR A 239 -7.65 -13.91 -5.87
C TYR A 239 -6.28 -13.53 -6.48
N PRO A 240 -5.35 -14.47 -6.80
CA PRO A 240 -4.06 -14.10 -7.36
C PRO A 240 -4.17 -13.31 -8.68
N PHE A 241 -5.16 -13.61 -9.52
CA PHE A 241 -5.37 -12.87 -10.77
C PHE A 241 -5.85 -11.44 -10.51
N LEU A 242 -6.77 -11.27 -9.56
CA LEU A 242 -7.27 -9.95 -9.18
C LEU A 242 -6.22 -9.12 -8.44
N ALA A 243 -5.39 -9.75 -7.61
CA ALA A 243 -4.29 -9.08 -6.91
C ALA A 243 -3.21 -8.60 -7.86
N ILE A 244 -2.82 -9.40 -8.86
CA ILE A 244 -1.89 -8.98 -9.92
C ILE A 244 -2.47 -7.81 -10.71
N PHE A 245 -3.75 -7.90 -11.10
CA PHE A 245 -4.42 -6.81 -11.80
C PHE A 245 -4.47 -5.53 -10.95
N ALA A 246 -4.80 -5.64 -9.66
CA ALA A 246 -4.80 -4.50 -8.74
C ALA A 246 -3.41 -3.86 -8.66
N LEU A 247 -2.36 -4.67 -8.47
CA LEU A 247 -0.98 -4.19 -8.43
C LEU A 247 -0.59 -3.43 -9.70
N ILE A 248 -0.90 -3.96 -10.89
CA ILE A 248 -0.57 -3.32 -12.17
C ILE A 248 -1.25 -1.95 -12.32
N VAL A 249 -2.43 -1.77 -11.73
CA VAL A 249 -3.23 -0.56 -11.92
C VAL A 249 -2.91 0.50 -10.86
N THR A 250 -2.47 0.09 -9.68
CA THR A 250 -2.14 1.02 -8.57
C THR A 250 -0.65 1.41 -8.50
N TRP A 251 0.22 0.77 -9.29
CA TRP A 251 1.66 1.09 -9.42
C TRP A 251 1.92 1.80 -10.74
#